data_AF-A0A7W1NCG8-F1
#
_entry.id   AF-A0A7W1NCG8-F1
#
_cell.length_a   1.000
_cell.length_b   1.000
_cell.length_c   1.000
_cell.angle_alpha   90.00
_cell.angle_beta   90.00
_cell.angle_gamma   90.00
#
_symmetry.space_group_name_H-M   'P 1'
#
loop_
_entity.id
_entity.type
_entity.pdbx_description
1 polymer ?
#
loop_
_entity_poly.entity_id
_entity_poly.type
_entity_poly.pdbx_seq_one_letter_code
_entity_poly.pdbx_strand_id
1 'polypeptide(L)'
;MRSLSLVLLLASLVVAQETPPADPAIAAVRLAAANLTPEQQQLLIDVFTVQRATSSAQGTFIHTTRQVDDEEADATVRHGRFALERPKKYFLELRNPKIADMRDVFASDGVMRVRLEQFDAQTTDRKDTPVSEGAGSEDLFRRILNLIQMQDPAAFKDFAFAPETTADGARLVLTPRAGSEAAQQAKRIVIDLDRDQRTRRIQFDDPQGNRVDVQIEEAVYNQPIAPETFTQKPAP
;
A
#
# COMPACT_ATOMS: atom_id res chain seq x y z
N MET A 1 -15.53 -77.80 -13.46
CA MET A 1 -15.52 -76.84 -12.33
C MET A 1 -14.24 -76.01 -12.44
N ARG A 2 -14.38 -74.67 -12.49
CA ARG A 2 -13.48 -73.59 -11.98
C ARG A 2 -11.96 -73.77 -12.14
N SER A 3 -11.13 -72.81 -12.58
CA SER A 3 -11.26 -71.38 -12.90
C SER A 3 -9.91 -70.94 -13.49
N LEU A 4 -9.95 -70.01 -14.46
CA LEU A 4 -8.81 -69.16 -14.83
C LEU A 4 -8.37 -68.28 -13.63
N SER A 5 -7.09 -67.92 -13.57
CA SER A 5 -6.56 -66.72 -12.90
C SER A 5 -5.24 -66.35 -13.61
N LEU A 6 -5.22 -65.39 -14.55
CA LEU A 6 -5.29 -63.93 -14.45
C LEU A 6 -3.91 -63.29 -14.18
N VAL A 7 -3.36 -62.74 -15.26
CA VAL A 7 -2.25 -61.78 -15.35
C VAL A 7 -2.66 -60.46 -14.67
N LEU A 8 -1.75 -59.77 -13.94
CA LEU A 8 -1.86 -58.32 -13.84
C LEU A 8 -0.51 -57.61 -13.63
N LEU A 9 -0.23 -56.71 -14.57
CA LEU A 9 0.83 -55.73 -14.66
C LEU A 9 0.86 -54.80 -13.42
N LEU A 10 2.08 -54.49 -12.96
CA LEU A 10 2.39 -53.31 -12.17
C LEU A 10 2.24 -52.05 -13.05
N ALA A 11 1.24 -51.23 -12.76
CA ALA A 11 1.11 -49.87 -13.30
C ALA A 11 1.77 -48.87 -12.34
N SER A 12 2.73 -48.11 -12.85
CA SER A 12 3.37 -46.99 -12.17
C SER A 12 2.36 -45.86 -11.95
N LEU A 13 2.03 -45.57 -10.69
CA LEU A 13 1.30 -44.36 -10.33
C LEU A 13 2.22 -43.14 -10.47
N VAL A 14 2.03 -42.38 -11.56
CA VAL A 14 2.38 -40.96 -11.58
C VAL A 14 1.37 -40.26 -10.67
N VAL A 15 1.82 -39.85 -9.47
CA VAL A 15 1.07 -38.88 -8.68
C VAL A 15 1.16 -37.57 -9.45
N ALA A 16 0.12 -37.24 -10.19
CA ALA A 16 -0.10 -35.88 -10.66
C ALA A 16 -0.18 -35.00 -9.41
N GLN A 17 0.87 -34.22 -9.14
CA GLN A 17 0.75 -33.13 -8.19
C GLN A 17 -0.33 -32.20 -8.75
N GLU A 18 -1.51 -32.20 -8.13
CA GLU A 18 -2.50 -31.16 -8.34
C GLU A 18 -1.79 -29.83 -8.09
N THR A 19 -1.50 -29.12 -9.18
CA THR A 19 -0.97 -27.77 -9.10
C THR A 19 -2.06 -26.96 -8.40
N PRO A 20 -1.79 -26.34 -7.23
CA PRO A 20 -2.79 -25.55 -6.55
C PRO A 20 -3.36 -24.51 -7.52
N PRO A 21 -4.67 -24.20 -7.45
CA PRO A 21 -5.28 -23.24 -8.36
C PRO A 21 -4.50 -21.94 -8.31
N ALA A 22 -4.07 -21.45 -9.48
CA ALA A 22 -3.29 -20.24 -9.58
C ALA A 22 -4.04 -19.08 -8.91
N ASP A 23 -3.42 -18.42 -7.94
CA ASP A 23 -3.99 -17.24 -7.28
C ASP A 23 -4.30 -16.19 -8.37
N PRO A 24 -5.59 -15.80 -8.57
CA PRO A 24 -5.97 -14.87 -9.63
C PRO A 24 -5.27 -13.51 -9.49
N ALA A 25 -4.87 -13.12 -8.29
CA ALA A 25 -4.10 -11.91 -8.07
C ALA A 25 -2.67 -12.05 -8.61
N ILE A 26 -2.02 -13.21 -8.40
CA ILE A 26 -0.68 -13.50 -8.96
C ILE A 26 -0.73 -13.57 -10.49
N ALA A 27 -1.81 -14.10 -11.05
CA ALA A 27 -2.03 -14.06 -12.50
C ALA A 27 -2.14 -12.61 -13.02
N ALA A 28 -2.84 -11.73 -12.30
CA ALA A 28 -2.93 -10.31 -12.64
C ALA A 28 -1.56 -9.60 -12.56
N VAL A 29 -0.76 -9.90 -11.53
CA VAL A 29 0.62 -9.38 -11.42
C VAL A 29 1.47 -9.83 -12.59
N ARG A 30 1.43 -11.13 -12.94
CA ARG A 30 2.16 -11.67 -14.10
C ARG A 30 1.77 -11.00 -15.41
N LEU A 31 0.48 -10.75 -15.61
CA LEU A 31 0.00 -10.05 -16.80
C LEU A 31 0.51 -8.60 -16.85
N ALA A 32 0.48 -7.90 -15.71
CA ALA A 32 1.00 -6.53 -15.61
C ALA A 32 2.52 -6.45 -15.78
N ALA A 33 3.21 -7.53 -15.44
CA ALA A 33 4.66 -7.69 -15.51
C ALA A 33 5.16 -8.28 -16.85
N ALA A 34 4.28 -8.50 -17.84
CA ALA A 34 4.62 -9.23 -19.07
C ALA A 34 5.79 -8.63 -19.87
N ASN A 35 6.04 -7.33 -19.74
CA ASN A 35 7.14 -6.62 -20.41
C ASN A 35 8.43 -6.54 -19.58
N LEU A 36 8.46 -7.14 -18.39
CA LEU A 36 9.61 -7.16 -17.49
C LEU A 36 10.48 -8.40 -17.76
N THR A 37 11.76 -8.31 -17.40
CA THR A 37 12.66 -9.47 -17.37
C THR A 37 12.17 -10.52 -16.35
N PRO A 38 12.49 -11.82 -16.52
CA PRO A 38 12.08 -12.85 -15.56
C PRO A 38 12.45 -12.52 -14.11
N GLU A 39 13.64 -11.95 -13.89
CA GLU A 39 14.12 -11.55 -12.57
C GLU A 39 13.24 -10.43 -11.97
N GLN A 40 12.89 -9.43 -12.78
CA GLN A 40 12.00 -8.34 -12.38
C GLN A 40 10.57 -8.81 -12.13
N GLN A 41 10.07 -9.75 -12.93
CA GLN A 41 8.75 -10.37 -12.71
C GLN A 41 8.73 -11.10 -11.37
N GLN A 42 9.76 -11.90 -11.09
CA GLN A 42 9.87 -12.63 -9.83
C GLN A 42 9.94 -11.68 -8.64
N LEU A 43 10.78 -10.63 -8.71
CA LEU A 43 10.88 -9.62 -7.66
C LEU A 43 9.52 -8.95 -7.36
N LEU A 44 8.78 -8.57 -8.40
CA LEU A 44 7.46 -7.97 -8.24
C LEU A 44 6.45 -8.94 -7.60
N ILE A 45 6.50 -10.22 -7.99
CA ILE A 45 5.67 -11.28 -7.39
C ILE A 45 6.02 -11.49 -5.91
N ASP A 46 7.30 -11.51 -5.56
CA ASP A 46 7.76 -11.68 -4.18
C ASP A 46 7.27 -10.52 -3.31
N VAL A 47 7.54 -9.28 -3.76
CA VAL A 47 7.06 -8.05 -3.10
C VAL A 47 5.55 -8.08 -2.91
N PHE A 48 4.81 -8.39 -3.98
CA PHE A 48 3.36 -8.48 -3.91
C PHE A 48 2.89 -9.53 -2.90
N THR A 49 3.57 -10.68 -2.85
CA THR A 49 3.24 -11.79 -1.95
C THR A 49 3.46 -11.40 -0.49
N VAL A 50 4.61 -10.80 -0.15
CA VAL A 50 4.90 -10.36 1.22
C VAL A 50 3.98 -9.22 1.65
N GLN A 51 3.76 -8.25 0.77
CA GLN A 51 2.80 -7.18 1.03
C GLN A 51 1.42 -7.79 1.28
N ARG A 52 0.94 -8.73 0.45
CA ARG A 52 -0.31 -9.48 0.66
C ARG A 52 -0.33 -10.45 1.84
N ALA A 53 0.79 -10.79 2.45
CA ALA A 53 0.80 -11.52 3.72
C ALA A 53 0.60 -10.58 4.93
N THR A 54 0.86 -9.28 4.76
CA THR A 54 0.79 -8.30 5.84
C THR A 54 -0.65 -7.95 6.23
N SER A 55 -1.13 -8.45 7.37
CA SER A 55 -2.48 -8.19 7.89
C SER A 55 -2.63 -6.83 8.54
N SER A 56 -1.55 -6.35 9.17
CA SER A 56 -1.50 -5.06 9.86
C SER A 56 -0.11 -4.43 9.83
N ALA A 57 -0.05 -3.10 9.94
CA ALA A 57 1.18 -2.35 10.11
C ALA A 57 0.90 -1.06 10.90
N GLN A 58 1.72 -0.72 11.88
CA GLN A 58 1.61 0.55 12.62
C GLN A 58 2.98 1.10 12.99
N GLY A 59 3.10 2.42 13.09
CA GLY A 59 4.39 3.06 13.27
C GLY A 59 4.37 4.59 13.21
N THR A 60 5.56 5.14 13.00
CA THR A 60 5.82 6.58 12.83
C THR A 60 6.48 6.86 11.49
N PHE A 61 6.32 8.09 11.02
CA PHE A 61 6.91 8.54 9.76
C PHE A 61 7.15 10.05 9.74
N ILE A 62 8.05 10.48 8.86
CA ILE A 62 8.23 11.87 8.48
C ILE A 62 7.62 12.08 7.09
N HIS A 63 6.78 13.08 6.96
CA HIS A 63 6.22 13.54 5.71
C HIS A 63 6.84 14.88 5.33
N THR A 64 7.54 14.92 4.21
CA THR A 64 8.18 16.13 3.68
C THR A 64 7.54 16.48 2.34
N THR A 65 7.11 17.72 2.18
CA THR A 65 6.64 18.27 0.91
C THR A 65 7.57 19.40 0.49
N ARG A 66 8.07 19.35 -0.75
CA ARG A 66 8.89 20.41 -1.34
C ARG A 66 8.45 20.69 -2.77
N GLN A 67 8.64 21.90 -3.25
CA GLN A 67 8.47 22.19 -4.67
C GLN A 67 9.63 21.58 -5.46
N VAL A 68 9.35 20.98 -6.62
CA VAL A 68 10.38 20.31 -7.45
C VAL A 68 11.29 21.34 -8.12
N ASP A 69 10.72 22.44 -8.59
CA ASP A 69 11.40 23.45 -9.39
C ASP A 69 11.98 24.61 -8.55
N ASP A 70 11.85 24.54 -7.23
CA ASP A 70 12.39 25.53 -6.30
C ASP A 70 13.14 24.81 -5.17
N GLU A 71 14.45 24.67 -5.34
CA GLU A 71 15.31 24.00 -4.35
C GLU A 71 15.60 24.87 -3.12
N GLU A 72 15.38 26.18 -3.21
CA GLU A 72 15.61 27.13 -2.11
C GLU A 72 14.37 27.28 -1.21
N ALA A 73 13.18 26.92 -1.71
CA ALA A 73 11.96 26.90 -0.91
C ALA A 73 12.06 25.92 0.27
N ASP A 74 11.71 26.42 1.46
CA ASP A 74 11.65 25.62 2.67
C ASP A 74 10.68 24.44 2.50
N ALA A 75 11.17 23.23 2.77
CA ALA A 75 10.31 22.06 2.80
C ALA A 75 9.32 22.14 3.97
N THR A 76 8.07 21.77 3.70
CA THR A 76 7.09 21.52 4.76
C THR A 76 7.34 20.13 5.33
N VAL A 77 7.71 20.07 6.61
CA VAL A 77 7.95 18.81 7.33
C VAL A 77 6.84 18.59 8.35
N ARG A 78 6.27 17.38 8.34
CA ARG A 78 5.26 16.92 9.30
C ARG A 78 5.69 15.58 9.86
N HIS A 79 5.43 15.37 11.14
CA HIS A 79 5.66 14.10 11.82
C HIS A 79 4.33 13.39 11.94
N GLY A 80 4.33 12.07 11.77
CA GLY A 80 3.08 11.36 11.78
C GLY A 80 3.14 9.98 12.40
N ARG A 81 1.94 9.47 12.66
CA ARG A 81 1.68 8.11 13.13
C ARG A 81 0.71 7.46 12.18
N PHE A 82 0.92 6.18 11.92
CA PHE A 82 0.01 5.40 11.07
C PHE A 82 -0.34 4.08 11.75
N ALA A 83 -1.52 3.58 11.42
CA ALA A 83 -1.94 2.21 11.70
C ALA A 83 -2.84 1.73 10.58
N LEU A 84 -2.61 0.52 10.09
CA LEU A 84 -3.28 -0.10 8.96
C LEU A 84 -3.70 -1.49 9.37
N GLU A 85 -4.95 -1.84 9.12
CA GLU A 85 -5.46 -3.19 9.31
C GLU A 85 -6.41 -3.54 8.17
N ARG A 86 -6.20 -4.72 7.59
CA ARG A 86 -7.03 -5.17 6.48
C ARG A 86 -8.48 -5.42 6.87
N PRO A 87 -9.42 -5.26 5.93
CA PRO A 87 -9.22 -4.77 4.55
C PRO A 87 -9.40 -3.25 4.39
N LYS A 88 -9.97 -2.55 5.37
CA LYS A 88 -10.46 -1.17 5.20
C LYS A 88 -10.22 -0.27 6.41
N LYS A 89 -9.41 -0.72 7.38
CA LYS A 89 -9.12 0.05 8.58
C LYS A 89 -7.81 0.78 8.45
N TYR A 90 -7.85 2.07 8.74
CA TYR A 90 -6.65 2.88 8.75
C TYR A 90 -6.75 4.01 9.75
N PHE A 91 -5.59 4.49 10.16
CA PHE A 91 -5.40 5.68 10.96
C PHE A 91 -4.12 6.35 10.48
N LEU A 92 -4.20 7.66 10.29
CA LEU A 92 -3.09 8.54 9.99
C LEU A 92 -3.27 9.79 10.83
N GLU A 93 -2.18 10.21 11.45
CA GLU A 93 -2.10 11.51 12.09
C GLU A 93 -0.85 12.20 11.58
N LEU A 94 -1.00 13.48 11.22
CA LEU A 94 0.07 14.37 10.82
C LEU A 94 0.08 15.56 11.78
N ARG A 95 1.27 15.91 12.27
CA ARG A 95 1.50 17.08 13.11
C ARG A 95 2.58 17.95 12.49
N ASN A 96 2.42 19.26 12.60
CA ASN A 96 3.50 20.20 12.28
C ASN A 96 4.32 20.48 13.54
N PRO A 97 5.60 20.09 13.60
CA PRO A 97 6.42 20.32 14.79
C PRO A 97 6.61 21.81 15.12
N LYS A 98 6.37 22.71 14.15
CA LYS A 98 6.45 24.17 14.33
C LYS A 98 5.14 24.78 14.87
N ILE A 99 4.03 24.04 14.87
CA ILE A 99 2.71 24.53 15.30
C ILE A 99 2.07 23.51 16.23
N ALA A 100 2.13 23.76 17.54
CA ALA A 100 1.83 22.77 18.58
C ALA A 100 0.45 22.10 18.46
N ASP A 101 -0.57 22.89 18.11
CA ASP A 101 -1.96 22.43 18.05
C ASP A 101 -2.38 21.96 16.65
N MET A 102 -1.51 22.10 15.64
CA MET A 102 -1.85 21.74 14.27
C MET A 102 -1.81 20.22 14.08
N ARG A 103 -2.95 19.62 13.80
CA ARG A 103 -3.11 18.17 13.63
C ARG A 103 -4.12 17.85 12.53
N ASP A 104 -3.69 17.05 11.57
CA ASP A 104 -4.59 16.46 10.57
C ASP A 104 -4.69 14.96 10.82
N VAL A 105 -5.92 14.46 10.98
CA VAL A 105 -6.19 13.05 11.26
C VAL A 105 -7.11 12.48 10.18
N PHE A 106 -6.73 11.31 9.68
CA PHE A 106 -7.53 10.51 8.76
C PHE A 106 -7.72 9.13 9.39
N ALA A 107 -8.95 8.74 9.66
CA ALA A 107 -9.24 7.45 10.27
C ALA A 107 -10.40 6.74 9.56
N SER A 108 -10.37 5.42 9.55
CA SER A 108 -11.42 4.57 9.03
C SER A 108 -11.51 3.30 9.85
N ASP A 109 -12.70 2.96 10.33
CA ASP A 109 -13.00 1.68 10.96
C ASP A 109 -13.49 0.62 9.96
N GLY A 110 -13.51 0.97 8.67
CA GLY A 110 -14.02 0.15 7.56
C GLY A 110 -15.50 0.35 7.25
N VAL A 111 -16.22 1.10 8.08
CA VAL A 111 -17.63 1.49 7.88
C VAL A 111 -17.75 3.00 7.69
N MET A 112 -17.09 3.78 8.54
CA MET A 112 -17.04 5.23 8.52
C MET A 112 -15.61 5.72 8.36
N ARG A 113 -15.46 6.84 7.67
CA ARG A 113 -14.22 7.61 7.58
C ARG A 113 -14.39 8.91 8.34
N VAL A 114 -13.34 9.33 9.00
CA VAL A 114 -13.25 10.59 9.72
C VAL A 114 -12.04 11.34 9.20
N ARG A 115 -12.24 12.59 8.77
CA ARG A 115 -11.18 13.59 8.65
C ARG A 115 -11.35 14.61 9.76
N LEU A 116 -10.27 14.89 10.47
CA LEU A 116 -10.21 15.87 11.54
C LEU A 116 -9.06 16.83 11.22
N GLU A 117 -9.37 18.10 11.05
CA GLU A 117 -8.37 19.16 10.82
C GLU A 117 -8.44 20.13 11.98
N GLN A 118 -7.36 20.15 12.77
CA GLN A 118 -7.21 21.04 13.89
C GLN A 118 -6.14 22.07 13.55
N PHE A 119 -6.52 23.35 13.54
CA PHE A 119 -5.61 24.46 13.24
C PHE A 119 -5.06 25.11 14.52
N ASP A 120 -5.85 25.11 15.59
CA ASP A 120 -5.51 25.63 16.91
C ASP A 120 -6.29 24.88 18.01
N ALA A 121 -6.09 25.24 19.28
CA ALA A 121 -6.74 24.61 20.42
C ALA A 121 -8.29 24.73 20.44
N GLN A 122 -8.87 25.63 19.66
CA GLN A 122 -10.31 25.96 19.67
C GLN A 122 -11.03 25.55 18.38
N THR A 123 -10.30 25.46 17.27
CA THR A 123 -10.84 25.26 15.94
C THR A 123 -10.52 23.87 15.44
N THR A 124 -11.54 23.01 15.42
CA THR A 124 -11.46 21.66 14.90
C THR A 124 -12.58 21.46 13.87
N ASP A 125 -12.20 21.25 12.61
CA ASP A 125 -13.13 20.81 11.58
C ASP A 125 -13.16 19.28 11.53
N ARG A 126 -14.37 18.71 11.47
CA ARG A 126 -14.59 17.26 11.46
C ARG A 126 -15.55 16.91 10.34
N LYS A 127 -15.10 16.03 9.46
CA LYS A 127 -15.91 15.46 8.39
C LYS A 127 -16.00 13.94 8.54
N ASP A 128 -17.21 13.47 8.80
CA ASP A 128 -17.54 12.04 8.81
C ASP A 128 -18.16 11.65 7.46
N THR A 129 -17.72 10.54 6.88
CA THR A 129 -18.24 10.08 5.58
C THR A 129 -18.30 8.56 5.55
N PRO A 130 -19.43 7.94 5.11
CA PRO A 130 -19.49 6.50 4.94
C PRO A 130 -18.40 5.96 4.00
N VAL A 131 -17.93 4.74 4.30
CA VAL A 131 -17.12 3.94 3.37
C VAL A 131 -18.07 3.32 2.35
N SER A 132 -18.47 4.07 1.32
CA SER A 132 -19.23 3.49 0.20
C SER A 132 -18.32 2.74 -0.77
N GLU A 133 -18.86 1.66 -1.34
CA GLU A 133 -18.29 1.06 -2.55
C GLU A 133 -18.42 2.08 -3.69
N GLY A 134 -17.29 2.57 -4.19
CA GLY A 134 -17.27 3.61 -5.22
C GLY A 134 -16.84 5.01 -4.77
N ALA A 135 -16.60 5.26 -3.48
CA ALA A 135 -15.82 6.44 -3.04
C ALA A 135 -14.32 6.31 -3.38
N GLY A 136 -14.03 5.60 -4.47
CA GLY A 136 -12.71 5.22 -4.92
C GLY A 136 -11.83 6.43 -5.19
N SER A 137 -12.39 7.57 -5.62
CA SER A 137 -11.60 8.67 -6.17
C SER A 137 -11.07 9.70 -5.17
N GLU A 138 -11.83 10.02 -4.14
CA GLU A 138 -11.52 11.18 -3.29
C GLU A 138 -10.51 10.88 -2.17
N ASP A 139 -10.26 9.61 -1.85
CA ASP A 139 -9.39 9.21 -0.74
C ASP A 139 -8.00 8.81 -1.26
N LEU A 140 -7.19 9.82 -1.60
CA LEU A 140 -5.78 9.67 -1.98
C LEU A 140 -5.02 8.82 -0.96
N PHE A 141 -5.34 8.93 0.33
CA PHE A 141 -4.71 8.13 1.36
C PHE A 141 -5.07 6.66 1.23
N ARG A 142 -6.35 6.30 1.11
CA ARG A 142 -6.76 4.91 0.84
C ARG A 142 -6.12 4.35 -0.43
N ARG A 143 -5.90 5.18 -1.46
CA ARG A 143 -5.18 4.78 -2.68
C ARG A 143 -3.70 4.51 -2.41
N ILE A 144 -3.02 5.43 -1.72
CA ILE A 144 -1.64 5.24 -1.29
C ILE A 144 -1.52 3.99 -0.40
N LEU A 145 -2.47 3.74 0.51
CA LEU A 145 -2.51 2.52 1.32
C LEU A 145 -2.72 1.25 0.50
N ASN A 146 -3.64 1.28 -0.46
CA ASN A 146 -3.85 0.18 -1.39
C ASN A 146 -2.59 -0.09 -2.22
N LEU A 147 -1.83 0.95 -2.57
CA LEU A 147 -0.54 0.86 -3.26
C LEU A 147 0.56 0.31 -2.36
N ILE A 148 0.70 0.80 -1.13
CA ILE A 148 1.66 0.32 -0.15
C ILE A 148 1.45 -1.16 0.13
N GLN A 149 0.20 -1.53 0.45
CA GLN A 149 -0.13 -2.89 0.87
C GLN A 149 -0.45 -3.80 -0.32
N MET A 150 -0.38 -3.28 -1.55
CA MET A 150 -0.69 -3.95 -2.81
C MET A 150 -1.96 -4.80 -2.73
N GLN A 151 -3.01 -4.25 -2.10
CA GLN A 151 -4.22 -5.01 -1.78
C GLN A 151 -5.20 -5.13 -2.93
N ASP A 152 -5.10 -4.21 -3.89
CA ASP A 152 -6.00 -4.14 -5.02
C ASP A 152 -5.27 -4.58 -6.30
N PRO A 153 -5.55 -5.78 -6.83
CA PRO A 153 -5.02 -6.21 -8.12
C PRO A 153 -5.40 -5.27 -9.27
N ALA A 154 -6.47 -4.46 -9.13
CA ALA A 154 -6.83 -3.45 -10.11
C ALA A 154 -5.79 -2.32 -10.18
N ALA A 155 -5.06 -2.03 -9.11
CA ALA A 155 -3.98 -1.04 -9.14
C ALA A 155 -2.91 -1.41 -10.19
N PHE A 156 -2.70 -2.69 -10.48
CA PHE A 156 -1.74 -3.10 -11.52
C PHE A 156 -2.12 -2.62 -12.93
N LYS A 157 -3.40 -2.32 -13.16
CA LYS A 157 -3.89 -1.79 -14.44
C LYS A 157 -3.54 -0.32 -14.61
N ASP A 158 -3.47 0.43 -13.51
CA ASP A 158 -3.28 1.89 -13.53
C ASP A 158 -1.82 2.31 -13.63
N PHE A 159 -0.87 1.39 -13.38
CA PHE A 159 0.56 1.67 -13.35
C PHE A 159 1.36 0.75 -14.28
N ALA A 160 2.47 1.29 -14.79
CA ALA A 160 3.61 0.52 -15.25
C ALA A 160 4.61 0.39 -14.09
N PHE A 161 5.10 -0.82 -13.87
CA PHE A 161 6.05 -1.13 -12.80
C PHE A 161 7.44 -1.30 -13.38
N ALA A 162 8.44 -0.75 -12.69
CA ALA A 162 9.85 -1.05 -12.90
C ALA A 162 10.46 -1.42 -11.54
N PRO A 163 10.42 -2.72 -11.18
CA PRO A 163 11.03 -3.22 -9.96
C PRO A 163 12.55 -3.35 -10.14
N GLU A 164 13.29 -3.11 -9.07
CA GLU A 164 14.75 -3.16 -9.04
C GLU A 164 15.22 -3.72 -7.68
N THR A 165 16.15 -4.66 -7.69
CA THR A 165 16.85 -5.08 -6.46
C THR A 165 17.89 -4.03 -6.10
N THR A 166 17.92 -3.61 -4.84
CA THR A 166 18.90 -2.65 -4.32
C THR A 166 19.78 -3.32 -3.26
N ALA A 167 20.85 -2.65 -2.82
CA ALA A 167 21.71 -3.17 -1.75
C ALA A 167 20.96 -3.36 -0.41
N ASP A 168 19.89 -2.59 -0.20
CA ASP A 168 19.12 -2.52 1.04
C ASP A 168 17.78 -3.27 0.97
N GLY A 169 17.42 -3.83 -0.20
CA GLY A 169 16.16 -4.52 -0.41
C GLY A 169 15.68 -4.40 -1.85
N ALA A 170 14.56 -3.70 -2.06
CA ALA A 170 13.96 -3.51 -3.37
C ALA A 170 13.44 -2.09 -3.56
N ARG A 171 13.39 -1.65 -4.81
CA ARG A 171 12.76 -0.40 -5.23
C ARG A 171 11.70 -0.70 -6.26
N LEU A 172 10.51 -0.16 -6.06
CA LEU A 172 9.44 -0.16 -7.06
C LEU A 172 9.27 1.25 -7.60
N VAL A 173 9.48 1.42 -8.90
CA VAL A 173 9.06 2.64 -9.60
C VAL A 173 7.72 2.38 -10.28
N LEU A 174 6.72 3.18 -9.95
CA LEU A 174 5.39 3.12 -10.51
C LEU A 174 5.15 4.38 -11.33
N THR A 175 4.83 4.19 -12.60
CA THR A 175 4.45 5.27 -13.51
C THR A 175 2.98 5.11 -13.87
N PRO A 176 2.10 6.05 -13.50
CA PRO A 176 0.71 6.03 -13.90
C PRO A 176 0.58 5.95 -15.42
N ARG A 177 -0.32 5.10 -15.91
CA ARG A 177 -0.63 5.00 -17.33
C ARG A 177 -1.49 6.18 -17.78
N ALA A 178 -1.29 6.62 -19.02
CA ALA A 178 -2.08 7.71 -19.59
C ALA A 178 -3.58 7.39 -19.51
N GLY A 179 -4.38 8.35 -19.05
CA GLY A 179 -5.83 8.22 -18.90
C GLY A 179 -6.30 7.45 -17.66
N SER A 180 -5.39 6.91 -16.84
CA SER A 180 -5.77 6.35 -15.54
C SER A 180 -6.06 7.47 -14.54
N GLU A 181 -6.84 7.15 -13.52
CA GLU A 181 -7.13 8.10 -12.45
C GLU A 181 -5.87 8.43 -11.63
N ALA A 182 -4.96 7.47 -11.50
CA ALA A 182 -3.67 7.69 -10.85
C ALA A 182 -2.85 8.80 -11.53
N ALA A 183 -2.96 8.96 -12.85
CA ALA A 183 -2.26 10.01 -13.59
C ALA A 183 -2.76 11.43 -13.25
N GLN A 184 -3.95 11.56 -12.65
CA GLN A 184 -4.46 12.84 -12.15
C GLN A 184 -3.91 13.21 -10.78
N GLN A 185 -3.22 12.29 -10.10
CA GLN A 185 -2.84 12.42 -8.69
C GLN A 185 -1.34 12.30 -8.46
N ALA A 186 -0.62 11.63 -9.34
CA ALA A 186 0.83 11.54 -9.31
C ALA A 186 1.37 11.50 -10.74
N LYS A 187 2.61 11.96 -10.93
CA LYS A 187 3.39 11.77 -12.15
C LYS A 187 4.25 10.51 -12.07
N ARG A 188 4.73 10.21 -10.86
CA ARG A 188 5.62 9.09 -10.55
C ARG A 188 5.52 8.78 -9.07
N ILE A 189 5.57 7.50 -8.73
CA ILE A 189 5.68 7.01 -7.36
C ILE A 189 6.91 6.10 -7.28
N VAL A 190 7.69 6.25 -6.22
CA VAL A 190 8.84 5.40 -5.89
C VAL A 190 8.61 4.83 -4.50
N ILE A 191 8.69 3.52 -4.36
CA ILE A 191 8.55 2.82 -3.09
C ILE A 191 9.85 2.08 -2.82
N ASP A 192 10.53 2.44 -1.75
CA ASP A 192 11.72 1.73 -1.27
C ASP A 192 11.33 0.76 -0.16
N LEU A 193 11.78 -0.48 -0.30
CA LEU A 193 11.51 -1.60 0.59
C LEU A 193 12.82 -2.11 1.20
N ASP A 194 12.77 -2.57 2.45
CA ASP A 194 13.89 -3.27 3.08
C ASP A 194 14.06 -4.71 2.54
N ARG A 195 15.03 -5.45 3.09
CA ARG A 195 15.29 -6.85 2.70
C ARG A 195 14.15 -7.81 3.05
N ASP A 196 13.33 -7.46 4.04
CA ASP A 196 12.11 -8.16 4.42
C ASP A 196 10.89 -7.66 3.60
N GLN A 197 11.14 -6.83 2.59
CA GLN A 197 10.16 -6.21 1.70
C GLN A 197 9.16 -5.30 2.41
N ARG A 198 9.52 -4.75 3.57
CA ARG A 198 8.73 -3.77 4.32
C ARG A 198 8.98 -2.37 3.79
N THR A 199 7.92 -1.57 3.71
CA THR A 199 8.00 -0.20 3.20
C THR A 199 8.84 0.69 4.10
N ARG A 200 9.93 1.25 3.56
CA ARG A 200 10.78 2.22 4.24
C ARG A 200 10.49 3.65 3.79
N ARG A 201 10.20 3.84 2.52
CA ARG A 201 10.00 5.17 1.94
C ARG A 201 9.04 5.13 0.79
N ILE A 202 8.25 6.20 0.65
CA ILE A 202 7.39 6.44 -0.50
C ILE A 202 7.64 7.86 -0.94
N GLN A 203 8.01 8.03 -2.19
CA GLN A 203 8.19 9.35 -2.80
C GLN A 203 7.24 9.46 -3.99
N PHE A 204 6.54 10.57 -4.13
CA PHE A 204 5.76 10.83 -5.34
C PHE A 204 5.77 12.31 -5.71
N ASP A 205 5.67 12.55 -7.01
CA ASP A 205 5.55 13.90 -7.56
C ASP A 205 4.07 14.14 -7.89
N ASP A 206 3.47 15.15 -7.29
CA ASP A 206 2.06 15.50 -7.53
C ASP A 206 1.91 16.31 -8.85
N PRO A 207 0.68 16.51 -9.34
CA PRO A 207 0.44 17.30 -10.56
C PRO A 207 0.78 18.78 -10.41
N GLN A 208 0.77 19.30 -9.18
CA GLN A 208 1.02 20.70 -8.85
C GLN A 208 2.52 21.04 -8.84
N GLY A 209 3.39 20.04 -9.00
CA GLY A 209 4.84 20.23 -9.03
C GLY A 209 5.50 20.09 -7.67
N ASN A 210 4.81 19.51 -6.69
CA ASN A 210 5.41 19.16 -5.41
C ASN A 210 5.96 17.74 -5.44
N ARG A 211 7.08 17.54 -4.77
CA ARG A 211 7.56 16.23 -4.36
C ARG A 211 7.16 16.00 -2.91
N VAL A 212 6.44 14.91 -2.72
CA VAL A 212 6.08 14.37 -1.42
C VAL A 212 7.01 13.21 -1.11
N ASP A 213 7.57 13.22 0.09
CA ASP A 213 8.40 12.16 0.65
C ASP A 213 7.82 11.68 1.97
N VAL A 214 7.59 10.39 2.10
CA VAL A 214 7.12 9.72 3.31
C VAL A 214 8.18 8.72 3.72
N GLN A 215 8.95 9.05 4.75
CA GLN A 215 9.97 8.18 5.32
C GLN A 215 9.40 7.50 6.57
N ILE A 216 9.30 6.18 6.55
CA ILE A 216 8.93 5.39 7.73
C ILE A 216 10.15 5.36 8.67
N GLU A 217 9.94 5.78 9.92
CA GLU A 217 10.99 5.77 10.94
C GLU A 217 10.98 4.44 11.69
N GLU A 218 9.80 4.05 12.19
CA GLU A 218 9.59 2.82 12.93
C GLU A 218 8.28 2.19 12.49
N ALA A 219 8.25 0.86 12.36
CA ALA A 219 7.03 0.13 12.05
C ALA A 219 7.06 -1.28 12.63
N VAL A 220 5.91 -1.72 13.16
CA VAL A 220 5.65 -3.11 13.55
C VAL A 220 4.56 -3.68 12.65
N TYR A 221 4.72 -4.94 12.26
CA TYR A 221 3.89 -5.62 11.27
C TYR A 221 3.24 -6.86 11.87
N ASN A 222 2.04 -7.20 11.40
CA ASN A 222 1.29 -8.40 11.76
C ASN A 222 1.05 -8.56 13.27
N GLN A 223 0.93 -7.42 13.96
CA GLN A 223 0.54 -7.37 15.37
C GLN A 223 -0.90 -6.87 15.49
N PRO A 224 -1.69 -7.35 16.46
CA PRO A 224 -3.02 -6.81 16.71
C PRO A 224 -2.97 -5.31 16.98
N ILE A 225 -3.91 -4.56 16.37
CA ILE A 225 -4.07 -3.13 16.60
C ILE A 225 -5.36 -2.93 17.38
N ALA A 226 -5.32 -2.11 18.42
CA ALA A 226 -6.49 -1.85 19.25
C ALA A 226 -7.60 -1.20 18.40
N PRO A 227 -8.84 -1.73 18.36
CA PRO A 227 -9.89 -1.25 17.47
C PRO A 227 -10.18 0.25 17.59
N GLU A 228 -10.03 0.82 18.78
CA GLU A 228 -10.19 2.24 19.07
C GLU A 228 -9.23 3.14 18.29
N THR A 229 -8.10 2.62 17.83
CA THR A 229 -7.13 3.34 16.97
C THR A 229 -7.79 3.84 15.69
N PHE A 230 -8.72 3.04 15.15
CA PHE A 230 -9.41 3.29 13.89
C PHE A 230 -10.65 4.17 14.04
N THR A 231 -11.05 4.46 15.28
CA THR A 231 -12.20 5.31 15.61
C THR A 231 -11.71 6.62 16.19
N GLN A 232 -11.93 7.74 15.49
CA GLN A 232 -11.74 9.05 16.13
C GLN A 232 -13.03 9.48 16.79
N LYS A 233 -13.05 9.48 18.13
CA LYS A 233 -14.12 10.10 18.92
C LYS A 233 -13.95 11.62 18.89
N PRO A 234 -15.04 12.41 18.92
CA PRO A 234 -14.94 13.83 19.22
C PRO A 234 -14.17 14.03 20.54
N ALA A 235 -13.37 15.09 20.64
CA ALA A 235 -12.91 15.53 21.95
C ALA A 235 -14.15 15.87 22.81
N PRO A 236 -14.14 15.55 24.12
CA PRO A 236 -15.22 15.92 25.03
C PRO A 236 -15.37 17.45 25.14
#